data_AF-A0A1H8WE93-F1
#
_entry.id   AF-A0A1H8WE93-F1
#
_cell.length_a   1.000
_cell.length_b   1.000
_cell.length_c   1.000
_cell.angle_alpha   90.00
_cell.angle_beta   90.00
_cell.angle_gamma   90.00
#
_symmetry.space_group_name_H-M   'P 1'
#
loop_
_entity.id
_entity.type
_entity.pdbx_description
1 polymer ?
#
loop_
_entity_poly.entity_id
_entity_poly.type
_entity_poly.pdbx_seq_one_letter_code
_entity_poly.pdbx_strand_id
1 'polypeptide(L)'
;MKSLYTPQQFEDRQQLSYWLTSLVSEVACKLGVSITPLRFKLHSNANSVSYTCYREGCPEINLSPDSLQTDVVAHEICHGLLPFSSLFLAEGLANYVGCLFSAGCSHLLFPQETLSQVLSAYRDELPPLSDFLHQQIGDPGPLAPGRFVLLEGRLAHAVSASVMEFCLNRYSHFAAVLQSQSDASFPMAIDRATGDSPFKILYDWQNHLGFEDYVSIEEKFSLLRR
;
A
#
# COMPACT_ATOMS: atom_id res chain seq x y z
N MET A 1 17.93 10.50 12.94
CA MET A 1 16.67 10.41 13.70
C MET A 1 16.57 8.99 14.23
N LYS A 2 16.45 8.79 15.54
CA LYS A 2 16.27 7.45 16.12
C LYS A 2 14.81 7.07 15.96
N SER A 3 14.54 5.98 15.23
CA SER A 3 13.29 5.24 15.33
C SER A 3 13.16 4.74 16.78
N LEU A 4 12.29 5.39 17.53
CA LEU A 4 11.69 4.89 18.77
C LEU A 4 10.33 4.39 18.24
N TYR A 5 9.98 3.11 18.28
CA TYR A 5 9.52 2.37 19.44
C TYR A 5 9.54 0.89 19.04
N THR A 6 9.98 0.00 19.93
CA THR A 6 9.93 -1.46 19.72
C THR A 6 8.83 -2.06 20.61
N PRO A 7 8.17 -3.17 20.21
CA PRO A 7 6.87 -3.63 20.77
C PRO A 7 6.84 -4.02 22.26
N GLN A 8 7.95 -3.96 22.99
CA GLN A 8 8.02 -4.29 24.42
C GLN A 8 7.50 -3.18 25.37
N GLN A 9 6.88 -2.09 24.87
CA GLN A 9 6.78 -0.82 25.64
C GLN A 9 5.39 -0.42 26.16
N PHE A 10 4.30 -1.15 25.88
CA PHE A 10 2.97 -0.76 26.37
C PHE A 10 2.58 -1.55 27.62
N GLU A 11 2.99 -1.05 28.79
CA GLU A 11 2.53 -1.58 30.09
C GLU A 11 1.06 -1.18 30.38
N ASP A 12 0.53 -0.20 29.65
CA ASP A 12 -0.80 0.39 29.86
C ASP A 12 -1.62 0.48 28.55
N ARG A 13 -2.90 0.07 28.62
CA ARG A 13 -3.87 0.19 27.52
C ARG A 13 -4.10 1.64 27.09
N GLN A 14 -3.97 2.62 27.98
CA GLN A 14 -4.11 4.03 27.63
C GLN A 14 -2.97 4.49 26.71
N GLN A 15 -1.74 4.03 26.96
CA GLN A 15 -0.59 4.37 26.13
C GLN A 15 -0.73 3.80 24.71
N LEU A 16 -1.18 2.55 24.59
CA LEU A 16 -1.46 1.93 23.29
C LEU A 16 -2.55 2.69 22.53
N SER A 17 -3.65 3.05 23.20
CA SER A 17 -4.74 3.81 22.58
C SER A 17 -4.30 5.19 22.10
N TYR A 18 -3.45 5.88 22.87
CA TYR A 18 -2.87 7.16 22.48
C TYR A 18 -1.98 7.00 21.26
N TRP A 19 -1.06 6.04 21.28
CA TRP A 19 -0.15 5.76 20.17
C TRP A 19 -0.90 5.46 18.86
N LEU A 20 -1.91 4.57 18.91
CA LEU A 20 -2.73 4.26 17.74
C LEU A 20 -3.42 5.51 17.17
N THR A 21 -3.99 6.35 18.04
CA THR A 21 -4.68 7.58 17.63
C THR A 21 -3.72 8.60 17.00
N SER A 22 -2.53 8.75 17.57
CA SER A 22 -1.46 9.58 17.02
C SER A 22 -1.01 9.07 15.64
N LEU A 23 -0.85 7.76 15.49
CA LEU A 23 -0.43 7.15 14.23
C LEU A 23 -1.47 7.33 13.12
N VAL A 24 -2.76 7.25 13.44
CA VAL A 24 -3.85 7.59 12.48
C VAL A 24 -3.69 9.00 11.93
N SER A 25 -3.38 9.96 12.81
CA SER A 25 -3.21 11.36 12.42
C SER A 25 -1.97 11.54 11.54
N GLU A 26 -0.88 10.84 11.85
CA GLU A 26 0.35 10.90 11.07
C GLU A 26 0.19 10.28 9.68
N VAL A 27 -0.45 9.11 9.57
CA VAL A 27 -0.74 8.47 8.28
C VAL A 27 -1.65 9.35 7.42
N ALA A 28 -2.74 9.86 8.01
CA ALA A 28 -3.66 10.76 7.30
C ALA A 28 -2.95 12.02 6.79
N CYS A 29 -2.05 12.59 7.61
CA CYS A 29 -1.26 13.76 7.23
C CYS A 29 -0.30 13.46 6.07
N LYS A 30 0.44 12.34 6.12
CA LYS A 30 1.35 11.94 5.03
C LYS A 30 0.62 11.68 3.71
N LEU A 31 -0.61 11.17 3.78
CA LEU A 31 -1.45 10.93 2.60
C LEU A 31 -2.23 12.18 2.15
N GLY A 32 -2.33 13.22 2.99
CA GLY A 32 -3.15 14.40 2.70
C GLY A 32 -4.64 14.11 2.65
N VAL A 33 -5.12 13.15 3.46
CA VAL A 33 -6.53 12.70 3.50
C VAL A 33 -7.23 13.12 4.79
N SER A 34 -8.55 13.11 4.77
CA SER A 34 -9.33 13.35 5.99
C SER A 34 -9.30 12.13 6.91
N ILE A 35 -9.23 12.36 8.21
CA ILE A 35 -9.35 11.28 9.19
C ILE A 35 -10.81 10.81 9.22
N THR A 36 -11.01 9.51 9.01
CA THR A 36 -12.30 8.83 9.21
C THR A 36 -12.27 7.99 10.49
N PRO A 37 -13.42 7.70 11.11
CA PRO A 37 -13.46 6.84 12.28
C PRO A 37 -12.92 5.43 11.98
N LEU A 38 -11.96 4.98 12.78
CA LEU A 38 -11.38 3.63 12.73
C LEU A 38 -11.58 2.94 14.08
N ARG A 39 -11.82 1.63 14.06
CA ARG A 39 -11.82 0.78 15.26
C ARG A 39 -10.56 -0.06 15.29
N PHE A 40 -10.03 -0.27 16.48
CA PHE A 40 -8.88 -1.15 16.70
C PHE A 40 -9.29 -2.33 17.56
N LYS A 41 -8.92 -3.53 17.14
CA LYS A 41 -9.12 -4.76 17.88
C LYS A 41 -7.79 -5.48 18.05
N LEU A 42 -7.32 -5.53 19.29
CA LEU A 42 -6.12 -6.28 19.65
C LEU A 42 -6.51 -7.72 20.03
N HIS A 43 -6.00 -8.69 19.28
CA HIS A 43 -6.14 -10.11 19.59
C HIS A 43 -5.09 -10.52 20.61
N SER A 44 -5.45 -11.46 21.51
CA SER A 44 -4.51 -11.95 22.53
C SER A 44 -3.50 -12.98 21.99
N ASN A 45 -3.72 -13.52 20.79
CA ASN A 45 -2.88 -14.52 20.19
C ASN A 45 -1.78 -13.86 19.34
N ALA A 46 -0.52 -14.13 19.67
CA ALA A 46 0.66 -13.61 18.95
C ALA A 46 0.65 -13.98 17.45
N ASN A 47 0.05 -15.12 17.08
CA ASN A 47 0.06 -15.65 15.71
C ASN A 47 -1.07 -15.14 14.80
N SER A 48 -1.92 -14.20 15.23
CA SER A 48 -2.93 -13.65 14.32
C SER A 48 -2.31 -12.63 13.35
N VAL A 49 -2.64 -12.76 12.07
CA VAL A 49 -2.23 -11.83 11.01
C VAL A 49 -2.92 -10.46 11.24
N SER A 50 -2.21 -9.36 11.02
CA SER A 50 -2.83 -8.02 10.94
C SER A 50 -3.75 -7.94 9.73
N TYR A 51 -4.94 -7.36 9.88
CA TYR A 51 -5.81 -7.09 8.73
C TYR A 51 -6.85 -6.02 9.04
N THR A 52 -7.38 -5.40 7.99
CA THR A 52 -8.49 -4.45 8.09
C THR A 52 -9.80 -5.09 7.63
N CYS A 53 -10.86 -4.94 8.42
CA CYS A 53 -12.20 -5.50 8.17
C CYS A 53 -13.23 -4.38 7.97
N TYR A 54 -14.09 -4.50 6.95
CA TYR A 54 -15.05 -3.45 6.57
C TYR A 54 -16.52 -3.79 6.89
N ARG A 55 -16.79 -4.84 7.68
CA ARG A 55 -18.14 -5.45 7.81
C ARG A 55 -19.21 -4.59 8.51
N GLU A 56 -18.84 -3.53 9.26
CA GLU A 56 -19.78 -2.77 10.11
C GLU A 56 -19.80 -1.26 9.82
N GLY A 57 -19.45 -0.83 8.61
CA GLY A 57 -19.48 0.59 8.20
C GLY A 57 -18.39 1.48 8.82
N CYS A 58 -17.72 1.01 9.88
CA CYS A 58 -16.48 1.58 10.40
C CYS A 58 -15.36 0.54 10.21
N PRO A 59 -14.27 0.85 9.49
CA PRO A 59 -13.16 -0.06 9.32
C PRO A 59 -12.57 -0.49 10.67
N GLU A 60 -12.44 -1.80 10.87
CA GLU A 60 -11.85 -2.41 12.07
C GLU A 60 -10.47 -2.98 11.73
N ILE A 61 -9.44 -2.35 12.28
CA ILE A 61 -8.05 -2.78 12.19
C ILE A 61 -7.79 -3.81 13.29
N ASN A 62 -7.56 -5.04 12.85
CA ASN A 62 -7.28 -6.19 13.68
C ASN A 62 -5.77 -6.35 13.81
N LEU A 63 -5.25 -6.31 15.03
CA LEU A 63 -3.82 -6.36 15.34
C LEU A 63 -3.51 -7.51 16.29
N SER A 64 -2.27 -8.01 16.24
CA SER A 64 -1.71 -8.96 17.21
C SER A 64 -0.50 -8.33 17.91
N PRO A 65 -0.06 -8.87 19.06
CA PRO A 65 1.12 -8.37 19.75
C PRO A 65 2.39 -8.35 18.87
N ASP A 66 2.56 -9.34 17.99
CA ASP A 66 3.73 -9.46 17.11
C ASP A 66 3.70 -8.48 15.94
N SER A 67 2.52 -7.90 15.65
CA SER A 67 2.29 -6.99 14.54
C SER A 67 2.26 -5.52 14.93
N LEU A 68 2.59 -5.17 16.18
CA LEU A 68 2.63 -3.79 16.68
C LEU A 68 3.85 -2.97 16.20
N GLN A 69 4.44 -3.36 15.08
CA GLN A 69 5.50 -2.61 14.41
C GLN A 69 4.87 -1.39 13.72
N THR A 70 5.50 -0.21 13.83
CA THR A 70 4.89 1.06 13.37
C THR A 70 4.54 1.04 11.89
N ASP A 71 5.38 0.44 11.05
CA ASP A 71 5.16 0.27 9.60
C ASP A 71 3.98 -0.64 9.30
N VAL A 72 3.87 -1.79 9.98
CA VAL A 72 2.75 -2.73 9.84
C VAL A 72 1.43 -2.08 10.27
N VAL A 73 1.41 -1.36 11.40
CA VAL A 73 0.20 -0.69 11.86
C VAL A 73 -0.16 0.49 10.94
N ALA A 74 0.83 1.24 10.44
CA ALA A 74 0.59 2.33 9.49
C ALA A 74 0.01 1.80 8.15
N HIS A 75 0.49 0.64 7.68
CA HIS A 75 -0.06 -0.06 6.53
C HIS A 75 -1.56 -0.38 6.71
N GLU A 76 -1.94 -0.97 7.85
CA GLU A 76 -3.36 -1.27 8.13
C GLU A 76 -4.21 0.00 8.30
N ILE A 77 -3.66 1.04 8.92
CA ILE A 77 -4.32 2.35 9.01
C ILE A 77 -4.59 2.91 7.61
N CYS A 78 -3.65 2.75 6.67
CA CYS A 78 -3.86 3.18 5.28
C CYS A 78 -5.09 2.46 4.67
N HIS A 79 -5.20 1.14 4.84
CA HIS A 79 -6.39 0.39 4.39
C HIS A 79 -7.68 0.92 5.03
N GLY A 80 -7.65 1.22 6.33
CA GLY A 80 -8.81 1.79 7.02
C GLY A 80 -9.23 3.16 6.49
N LEU A 81 -8.26 4.05 6.20
CA LEU A 81 -8.54 5.41 5.71
C LEU A 81 -8.95 5.44 4.23
N LEU A 82 -8.48 4.46 3.46
CA LEU A 82 -8.59 4.39 2.00
C LEU A 82 -9.00 2.97 1.56
N PRO A 83 -10.27 2.57 1.76
CA PRO A 83 -10.74 1.26 1.33
C PRO A 83 -10.81 1.17 -0.19
N PHE A 84 -10.13 0.20 -0.81
CA PHE A 84 -10.26 -0.10 -2.25
C PHE A 84 -10.50 -1.58 -2.50
N SER A 85 -11.35 -1.90 -3.48
CA SER A 85 -11.49 -3.26 -4.00
C SER A 85 -10.32 -3.69 -4.89
N SER A 86 -9.68 -2.74 -5.56
CA SER A 86 -8.46 -2.96 -6.35
C SER A 86 -7.27 -3.21 -5.43
N LEU A 87 -6.71 -4.43 -5.47
CA LEU A 87 -5.51 -4.75 -4.70
C LEU A 87 -4.31 -3.92 -5.13
N PHE A 88 -4.20 -3.55 -6.42
CA PHE A 88 -3.10 -2.71 -6.88
C PHE A 88 -3.07 -1.35 -6.19
N LEU A 89 -4.24 -0.72 -6.00
CA LEU A 89 -4.35 0.55 -5.28
C LEU A 89 -4.23 0.35 -3.77
N ALA A 90 -4.98 -0.62 -3.23
CA ALA A 90 -5.03 -0.89 -1.79
C ALA A 90 -3.65 -1.24 -1.25
N GLU A 91 -3.02 -2.27 -1.81
CA GLU A 91 -1.70 -2.72 -1.41
C GLU A 91 -0.64 -1.71 -1.81
N GLY A 92 -0.73 -1.07 -2.98
CA GLY A 92 0.26 -0.08 -3.39
C GLY A 92 0.37 1.07 -2.40
N LEU A 93 -0.76 1.66 -2.00
CA LEU A 93 -0.77 2.78 -1.04
C LEU A 93 -0.32 2.32 0.35
N ALA A 94 -0.88 1.20 0.83
CA ALA A 94 -0.57 0.71 2.17
C ALA A 94 0.90 0.29 2.30
N ASN A 95 1.50 -0.32 1.28
CA ASN A 95 2.91 -0.69 1.28
C ASN A 95 3.82 0.53 1.11
N TYR A 96 3.46 1.52 0.30
CA TYR A 96 4.20 2.79 0.26
C TYR A 96 4.21 3.48 1.64
N VAL A 97 3.06 3.53 2.32
CA VAL A 97 2.97 4.04 3.70
C VAL A 97 3.85 3.21 4.64
N GLY A 98 3.78 1.88 4.60
CA GLY A 98 4.68 1.01 5.37
C GLY A 98 6.16 1.34 5.12
N CYS A 99 6.55 1.58 3.87
CA CYS A 99 7.91 2.00 3.51
C CYS A 99 8.29 3.38 4.09
N LEU A 100 7.38 4.36 4.10
CA LEU A 100 7.60 5.67 4.70
C LEU A 100 7.87 5.59 6.22
N PHE A 101 7.18 4.68 6.92
CA PHE A 101 7.31 4.51 8.37
C PHE A 101 8.46 3.59 8.79
N SER A 102 8.93 2.72 7.89
CA SER A 102 10.13 1.91 8.11
C SER A 102 11.43 2.57 7.61
N ALA A 103 11.32 3.72 6.93
CA ALA A 103 12.45 4.43 6.31
C ALA A 103 13.23 3.57 5.29
N GLY A 104 12.50 2.79 4.48
CA GLY A 104 13.03 1.88 3.46
C GLY A 104 11.99 0.85 3.07
N CYS A 105 12.39 -0.24 2.42
CA CYS A 105 11.50 -1.31 2.01
C CYS A 105 11.52 -2.52 2.95
N SER A 106 11.92 -2.35 4.21
CA SER A 106 11.96 -3.47 5.16
C SER A 106 10.57 -4.02 5.49
N HIS A 107 9.53 -3.19 5.41
CA HIS A 107 8.13 -3.61 5.46
C HIS A 107 7.81 -4.65 4.36
N LEU A 108 8.44 -4.51 3.19
CA LEU A 108 8.37 -5.44 2.07
C LEU A 108 9.42 -6.56 2.13
N LEU A 109 10.12 -6.70 3.27
CA LEU A 109 11.21 -7.65 3.49
C LEU A 109 12.43 -7.44 2.56
N PHE A 110 12.62 -6.21 2.06
CA PHE A 110 13.85 -5.79 1.37
C PHE A 110 14.69 -4.90 2.31
N PRO A 111 15.84 -5.39 2.80
CA PRO A 111 16.58 -4.71 3.86
C PRO A 111 17.20 -3.39 3.38
N GLN A 112 16.72 -2.27 3.93
CA GLN A 112 17.33 -0.93 3.81
C GLN A 112 17.42 -0.37 2.37
N GLU A 113 16.56 -0.81 1.46
CA GLU A 113 16.48 -0.32 0.08
C GLU A 113 15.30 0.65 -0.10
N THR A 114 15.41 1.65 -0.99
CA THR A 114 14.26 2.42 -1.49
C THR A 114 13.48 1.60 -2.53
N LEU A 115 12.23 1.98 -2.84
CA LEU A 115 11.43 1.30 -3.87
C LEU A 115 12.17 1.29 -5.22
N SER A 116 12.74 2.41 -5.63
CA SER A 116 13.56 2.49 -6.85
C SER A 116 14.79 1.58 -6.83
N GLN A 117 15.45 1.42 -5.67
CA GLN A 117 16.59 0.51 -5.52
C GLN A 117 16.17 -0.95 -5.62
N VAL A 118 15.09 -1.34 -4.92
CA VAL A 118 14.51 -2.69 -5.03
C VAL A 118 14.20 -3.01 -6.49
N LEU A 119 13.44 -2.13 -7.15
CA LEU A 119 13.02 -2.40 -8.52
C LEU A 119 14.21 -2.45 -9.50
N SER A 120 15.25 -1.64 -9.28
CA SER A 120 16.46 -1.70 -10.09
C SER A 120 17.28 -2.96 -9.85
N ALA A 121 17.32 -3.46 -8.62
CA ALA A 121 18.08 -4.66 -8.25
C ALA A 121 17.43 -5.94 -8.82
N TYR A 122 16.10 -5.97 -8.87
CA TYR A 122 15.31 -7.12 -9.31
C TYR A 122 14.66 -6.93 -10.68
N ARG A 123 15.21 -6.06 -11.53
CA ARG A 123 14.59 -5.64 -12.81
C ARG A 123 14.14 -6.82 -13.68
N ASP A 124 14.98 -7.84 -13.80
CA ASP A 124 14.71 -9.01 -14.65
C ASP A 124 13.76 -10.04 -13.99
N GLU A 125 13.42 -9.86 -12.72
CA GLU A 125 12.54 -10.71 -11.92
C GLU A 125 11.18 -10.05 -11.64
N LEU A 126 10.97 -8.81 -12.10
CA LEU A 126 9.72 -8.10 -11.89
C LEU A 126 8.56 -8.82 -12.59
N PRO A 127 7.45 -9.12 -11.88
CA PRO A 127 6.28 -9.72 -12.51
C PRO A 127 5.67 -8.75 -13.54
N PRO A 128 5.11 -9.22 -14.66
CA PRO A 128 4.39 -8.38 -15.61
C PRO A 128 3.23 -7.63 -14.93
N LEU A 129 3.02 -6.34 -15.28
CA LEU A 129 1.90 -5.57 -14.71
C LEU A 129 0.56 -6.22 -15.06
N SER A 130 0.43 -6.85 -16.23
CA SER A 130 -0.80 -7.55 -16.63
C SER A 130 -1.28 -8.59 -15.63
N ASP A 131 -0.37 -9.15 -14.83
CA ASP A 131 -0.69 -10.26 -13.92
C ASP A 131 -1.41 -9.79 -12.65
N PHE A 132 -1.29 -8.51 -12.29
CA PHE A 132 -1.80 -8.03 -11.00
C PHE A 132 -2.42 -6.63 -11.01
N LEU A 133 -2.31 -5.85 -12.10
CA LEU A 133 -2.85 -4.48 -12.15
C LEU A 133 -4.36 -4.40 -11.93
N HIS A 134 -5.09 -5.40 -12.41
CA HIS A 134 -6.56 -5.45 -12.32
C HIS A 134 -7.05 -6.34 -11.16
N GLN A 135 -6.14 -6.91 -10.37
CA GLN A 135 -6.48 -7.87 -9.31
C GLN A 135 -7.40 -7.24 -8.26
N GLN A 136 -8.50 -7.91 -7.93
CA GLN A 136 -9.45 -7.49 -6.91
C GLN A 136 -9.29 -8.30 -5.62
N ILE A 137 -9.87 -7.81 -4.53
CA ILE A 137 -9.98 -8.58 -3.28
C ILE A 137 -10.66 -9.92 -3.54
N GLY A 138 -10.01 -11.01 -3.13
CA GLY A 138 -10.48 -12.38 -3.30
C GLY A 138 -9.93 -13.07 -4.56
N ASP A 139 -9.36 -12.32 -5.50
CA ASP A 139 -8.70 -12.91 -6.66
C ASP A 139 -7.35 -13.55 -6.27
N PRO A 140 -7.04 -14.75 -6.81
CA PRO A 140 -5.68 -15.26 -6.74
C PRO A 140 -4.77 -14.42 -7.63
N GLY A 141 -3.56 -14.11 -7.18
CA GLY A 141 -2.59 -13.38 -7.97
C GLY A 141 -1.44 -12.83 -7.13
N PRO A 142 -0.42 -12.21 -7.75
CA PRO A 142 0.79 -11.75 -7.08
C PRO A 142 0.56 -10.84 -5.86
N LEU A 143 -0.53 -10.04 -5.85
CA LEU A 143 -0.88 -9.16 -4.72
C LEU A 143 -1.75 -9.84 -3.65
N ALA A 144 -2.06 -11.14 -3.79
CA ALA A 144 -2.82 -11.83 -2.77
C ALA A 144 -1.97 -12.02 -1.50
N PRO A 145 -2.54 -11.91 -0.28
CA PRO A 145 -1.78 -12.03 0.96
C PRO A 145 -0.92 -13.30 1.06
N GLY A 146 -1.42 -14.43 0.54
CA GLY A 146 -0.68 -15.69 0.53
C GLY A 146 0.53 -15.72 -0.41
N ARG A 147 0.67 -14.76 -1.34
CA ARG A 147 1.82 -14.65 -2.26
C ARG A 147 2.94 -13.78 -1.69
N PHE A 148 2.68 -12.98 -0.66
CA PHE A 148 3.69 -12.11 -0.03
C PHE A 148 4.89 -12.88 0.55
N VAL A 149 4.73 -14.16 0.89
CA VAL A 149 5.85 -15.01 1.34
C VAL A 149 6.84 -15.35 0.22
N LEU A 150 6.46 -15.15 -1.05
CA LEU A 150 7.29 -15.40 -2.23
C LEU A 150 7.94 -14.11 -2.72
N LEU A 151 9.10 -14.22 -3.38
CA LEU A 151 9.78 -13.06 -3.97
C LEU A 151 8.90 -12.33 -4.99
N GLU A 152 8.27 -13.06 -5.91
CA GLU A 152 7.34 -12.52 -6.91
C GLU A 152 6.23 -11.67 -6.28
N GLY A 153 5.62 -12.14 -5.18
CA GLY A 153 4.60 -11.37 -4.48
C GLY A 153 5.17 -10.08 -3.90
N ARG A 154 6.31 -10.15 -3.20
CA ARG A 154 6.97 -8.95 -2.66
C ARG A 154 7.34 -7.95 -3.75
N LEU A 155 7.79 -8.42 -4.90
CA LEU A 155 8.08 -7.56 -6.05
C LEU A 155 6.80 -6.94 -6.64
N ALA A 156 5.69 -7.67 -6.74
CA ALA A 156 4.41 -7.10 -7.16
C ALA A 156 3.94 -5.97 -6.22
N HIS A 157 4.08 -6.18 -4.90
CA HIS A 157 3.79 -5.16 -3.88
C HIS A 157 4.77 -3.96 -3.98
N ALA A 158 6.05 -4.19 -4.27
CA ALA A 158 7.02 -3.12 -4.49
C ALA A 158 6.70 -2.30 -5.75
N VAL A 159 6.31 -2.96 -6.84
CA VAL A 159 5.88 -2.30 -8.08
C VAL A 159 4.66 -1.44 -7.82
N SER A 160 3.59 -1.99 -7.23
CA SER A 160 2.38 -1.21 -6.94
C SER A 160 2.66 -0.04 -5.99
N ALA A 161 3.49 -0.24 -4.97
CA ALA A 161 3.92 0.81 -4.06
C ALA A 161 4.69 1.93 -4.76
N SER A 162 5.59 1.60 -5.70
CA SER A 162 6.36 2.60 -6.44
C SER A 162 5.49 3.43 -7.40
N VAL A 163 4.43 2.84 -7.97
CA VAL A 163 3.47 3.59 -8.79
C VAL A 163 2.69 4.56 -7.90
N MET A 164 2.27 4.14 -6.71
CA MET A 164 1.58 5.01 -5.77
C MET A 164 2.48 6.12 -5.21
N GLU A 165 3.76 5.82 -4.93
CA GLU A 165 4.78 6.81 -4.59
C GLU A 165 4.90 7.89 -5.67
N PHE A 166 5.04 7.46 -6.94
CA PHE A 166 5.11 8.37 -8.08
C PHE A 166 3.86 9.26 -8.17
N CYS A 167 2.67 8.66 -8.06
CA CYS A 167 1.42 9.41 -8.10
C CYS A 167 1.29 10.42 -6.96
N LEU A 168 1.61 10.04 -5.72
CA LEU A 168 1.55 10.94 -4.57
C LEU A 168 2.54 12.10 -4.66
N ASN A 169 3.74 11.84 -5.18
CA ASN A 169 4.77 12.88 -5.34
C ASN A 169 4.45 13.85 -6.48
N ARG A 170 3.69 13.42 -7.49
CA ARG A 170 3.39 14.21 -8.69
C ARG A 170 2.02 14.92 -8.63
N TYR A 171 1.04 14.33 -7.96
CA TYR A 171 -0.34 14.81 -7.94
C TYR A 171 -0.77 15.12 -6.50
N SER A 172 -0.79 16.40 -6.14
CA SER A 172 -0.97 16.90 -4.77
C SER A 172 -2.28 16.49 -4.07
N HIS A 173 -3.30 16.07 -4.83
CA HIS A 173 -4.61 15.66 -4.32
C HIS A 173 -4.93 14.19 -4.58
N PHE A 174 -3.95 13.38 -5.01
CA PHE A 174 -4.16 12.01 -5.46
C PHE A 174 -4.92 11.16 -4.43
N ALA A 175 -4.37 10.99 -3.22
CA ALA A 175 -5.02 10.18 -2.19
C ALA A 175 -6.32 10.78 -1.68
N ALA A 176 -6.45 12.12 -1.63
CA ALA A 176 -7.70 12.77 -1.26
C ALA A 176 -8.84 12.48 -2.26
N VAL A 177 -8.54 12.48 -3.56
CA VAL A 177 -9.50 12.10 -4.59
C VAL A 177 -9.83 10.61 -4.49
N LEU A 178 -8.82 9.77 -4.29
CA LEU A 178 -9.01 8.32 -4.12
C LEU A 178 -9.90 8.00 -2.90
N GLN A 179 -9.79 8.74 -1.79
CA GLN A 179 -10.63 8.54 -0.59
C GLN A 179 -12.14 8.57 -0.88
N SER A 180 -12.55 9.30 -1.93
CA SER A 180 -13.96 9.40 -2.34
C SER A 180 -14.40 8.30 -3.33
N GLN A 181 -13.54 7.33 -3.63
CA GLN A 181 -13.70 6.38 -4.75
C GLN A 181 -13.44 4.93 -4.37
N SER A 182 -13.94 4.48 -3.21
CA SER A 182 -13.63 3.15 -2.67
C SER A 182 -13.95 1.97 -3.61
N ASP A 183 -14.96 2.12 -4.46
CA ASP A 183 -15.44 1.06 -5.36
C ASP A 183 -14.90 1.19 -6.79
N ALA A 184 -14.03 2.17 -7.07
CA ALA A 184 -13.50 2.40 -8.41
C ALA A 184 -12.46 1.35 -8.80
N SER A 185 -12.52 0.88 -10.05
CA SER A 185 -11.44 0.09 -10.64
C SER A 185 -10.16 0.92 -10.76
N PHE A 186 -9.00 0.26 -10.87
CA PHE A 186 -7.72 0.96 -11.05
C PHE A 186 -7.76 2.00 -12.18
N PRO A 187 -8.22 1.68 -13.41
CA PRO A 187 -8.26 2.66 -14.49
C PRO A 187 -9.09 3.90 -14.18
N MET A 188 -10.28 3.71 -13.60
CA MET A 188 -11.18 4.81 -13.26
C MET A 188 -10.63 5.68 -12.13
N ALA A 189 -10.05 5.07 -11.11
CA ALA A 189 -9.52 5.78 -9.97
C ALA A 189 -8.32 6.65 -10.37
N ILE A 190 -7.42 6.10 -11.20
CA ILE A 190 -6.26 6.84 -11.74
C ILE A 190 -6.72 8.01 -12.62
N ASP A 191 -7.62 7.78 -13.57
CA ASP A 191 -8.13 8.83 -14.47
C ASP A 191 -8.71 10.01 -13.67
N ARG A 192 -9.54 9.72 -12.67
CA ARG A 192 -10.15 10.76 -11.84
C ARG A 192 -9.17 11.45 -10.89
N ALA A 193 -8.21 10.73 -10.34
CA ALA A 193 -7.25 11.28 -9.37
C ALA A 193 -6.12 12.08 -10.02
N THR A 194 -5.80 11.80 -11.28
CA THR A 194 -4.68 12.41 -12.00
C THR A 194 -5.10 13.30 -13.17
N GLY A 195 -6.29 13.06 -13.75
CA GLY A 195 -6.73 13.66 -15.01
C GLY A 195 -6.02 13.07 -16.25
N ASP A 196 -5.19 12.05 -16.07
CA ASP A 196 -4.41 11.40 -17.11
C ASP A 196 -4.85 9.94 -17.29
N SER A 197 -4.66 9.41 -18.50
CA SER A 197 -4.95 8.00 -18.74
C SER A 197 -4.02 7.09 -17.91
N PRO A 198 -4.49 5.93 -17.43
CA PRO A 198 -3.66 4.98 -16.69
C PRO A 198 -2.40 4.57 -17.46
N PHE A 199 -2.51 4.44 -18.79
CA PHE A 199 -1.38 4.21 -19.68
C PHE A 199 -0.31 5.31 -19.56
N LYS A 200 -0.73 6.58 -19.60
CA LYS A 200 0.20 7.70 -19.49
C LYS A 200 0.90 7.71 -18.14
N ILE A 201 0.16 7.43 -17.07
CA ILE A 201 0.71 7.33 -15.72
C ILE A 201 1.77 6.23 -15.63
N LEU A 202 1.46 5.02 -16.10
CA LEU A 202 2.40 3.91 -16.08
C LEU A 202 3.63 4.18 -16.97
N TYR A 203 3.43 4.79 -18.14
CA TYR A 203 4.54 5.19 -19.02
C TYR A 203 5.45 6.25 -18.38
N ASP A 204 4.87 7.30 -17.80
CA ASP A 204 5.63 8.36 -17.14
C ASP A 204 6.36 7.83 -15.89
N TRP A 205 5.75 6.91 -15.14
CA TRP A 205 6.37 6.20 -14.01
C TRP A 205 7.58 5.37 -14.44
N GLN A 206 7.48 4.62 -15.54
CA GLN A 206 8.59 3.83 -16.06
C GLN A 206 9.76 4.69 -16.50
N ASN A 207 9.47 5.79 -17.21
CA ASN A 207 10.51 6.73 -17.62
C ASN A 207 11.16 7.38 -16.40
N HIS A 208 10.39 7.65 -15.34
CA HIS A 208 10.92 8.15 -14.08
C HIS A 208 11.91 7.17 -13.42
N LEU A 209 11.69 5.86 -13.56
CA LEU A 209 12.59 4.81 -13.08
C LEU A 209 13.72 4.45 -14.06
N GLY A 210 13.66 4.90 -15.32
CA GLY A 210 14.59 4.47 -16.38
C GLY A 210 14.31 3.06 -16.92
N PHE A 211 13.04 2.60 -16.86
CA PHE A 211 12.60 1.25 -17.24
C PHE A 211 11.75 1.25 -18.52
N GLU A 212 12.31 1.78 -19.61
CA GLU A 212 11.59 2.03 -20.87
C GLU A 212 10.95 0.75 -21.49
N ASP A 213 11.41 -0.43 -21.09
CA ASP A 213 10.97 -1.74 -21.62
C ASP A 213 10.10 -2.58 -20.66
N TYR A 214 9.79 -2.10 -19.44
CA TYR A 214 9.11 -2.94 -18.44
C TYR A 214 7.62 -3.17 -18.75
N VAL A 215 6.94 -2.28 -19.51
CA VAL A 215 5.56 -2.49 -19.96
C VAL A 215 5.57 -2.73 -21.45
N SER A 216 5.24 -3.96 -21.83
CA SER A 216 5.24 -4.39 -23.23
C SER A 216 4.13 -3.70 -24.04
N ILE A 217 4.26 -3.71 -25.36
CA ILE A 217 3.19 -3.23 -26.25
C ILE A 217 1.91 -4.06 -26.08
N GLU A 218 2.00 -5.38 -25.84
CA GLU A 218 0.80 -6.18 -25.56
C GLU A 218 0.11 -5.78 -24.26
N GLU A 219 0.86 -5.49 -23.20
CA GLU A 219 0.31 -5.00 -21.94
C GLU A 219 -0.38 -3.64 -22.13
N LYS A 220 0.21 -2.75 -22.93
CA LYS A 220 -0.40 -1.47 -23.31
C LYS A 220 -1.80 -1.64 -23.91
N PHE A 221 -2.03 -2.71 -24.67
CA PHE A 221 -3.34 -3.03 -25.22
C PHE A 221 -4.28 -3.74 -24.22
N SER A 222 -3.76 -4.53 -23.29
CA SER A 222 -4.59 -5.15 -22.25
C SER A 222 -5.17 -4.11 -21.28
N LEU A 223 -4.42 -3.02 -21.00
CA LEU A 223 -4.89 -1.88 -20.21
C LEU A 223 -6.14 -1.19 -20.78
N LEU A 224 -6.38 -1.32 -22.09
CA LEU A 224 -7.54 -0.75 -22.79
C LEU A 224 -8.75 -1.69 -22.82
N ARG A 225 -8.59 -2.93 -22.37
CA ARG A 225 -9.61 -3.98 -22.46
C ARG A 225 -9.97 -4.51 -21.07
N ARG A 226 -10.77 -3.74 -20.32
CA ARG A 226 -11.83 -4.17 -19.38
C ARG A 226 -12.37 -2.98 -18.60
#